data_AF-A0A9E4DLG0-F1
#
_entry.id   AF-A0A9E4DLG0-F1
#
_cell.length_a   1.000
_cell.length_b   1.000
_cell.length_c   1.000
_cell.angle_alpha   90.00
_cell.angle_beta   90.00
_cell.angle_gamma   90.00
#
_symmetry.space_group_name_H-M   'P 1'
#
loop_
_entity.id
_entity.type
_entity.pdbx_description
1 polymer ?
#
loop_
_entity_poly.entity_id
_entity_poly.type
_entity_poly.pdbx_seq_one_letter_code
_entity_poly.pdbx_strand_id
1 'polypeptide(L)'
;MRVALRVEVYSLRGLRDGIPRLMRLFSDYQVRASFFFPFGRDLGGLMPLRSWRARRHVGARAALYGTLLPAPALMHESVRLMRLAHQNGHDVGLFGGAPAVWQQRLANAPADWT
;
A
#
# COMPACT_ATOMS: atom_id res chain seq x y z
N MET A 1 1.42 -11.34 26.77
CA MET A 1 1.62 -11.37 25.30
C MET A 1 1.28 -10.00 24.74
N ARG A 2 2.15 -9.38 23.94
CA ARG A 2 1.88 -8.08 23.28
C ARG A 2 1.75 -8.34 21.79
N VAL A 3 0.68 -7.82 21.18
CA VAL A 3 0.40 -7.95 19.73
C VAL A 3 0.41 -6.55 19.14
N ALA A 4 0.97 -6.40 17.94
CA ALA A 4 1.01 -5.15 17.20
C ALA A 4 0.37 -5.34 15.82
N LEU A 5 -0.35 -4.33 15.34
CA LEU A 5 -0.97 -4.32 14.02
C LEU A 5 -0.10 -3.52 13.06
N ARG A 6 0.44 -4.20 12.04
CA ARG A 6 1.14 -3.58 10.92
C ARG A 6 0.22 -3.50 9.73
N VAL A 7 -0.03 -2.28 9.25
CA VAL A 7 -0.88 -2.02 8.08
C VAL A 7 -0.01 -1.55 6.93
N GLU A 8 -0.06 -2.28 5.82
CA GLU A 8 0.65 -1.95 4.60
C GLU A 8 -0.33 -1.67 3.47
N VAL A 9 -0.07 -0.60 2.73
CA VAL A 9 -0.89 -0.21 1.59
C VAL A 9 -0.03 -0.07 0.34
N TYR A 10 -0.52 -0.58 -0.78
CA TYR A 10 0.25 -0.64 -2.03
C TYR A 10 -0.53 -0.17 -3.27
N SER A 11 -1.77 0.29 -3.09
CA SER A 11 -2.63 0.75 -4.19
C SER A 11 -3.19 2.14 -3.92
N LEU A 12 -3.48 2.87 -5.01
CA LEU A 12 -4.08 4.20 -4.92
C LEU A 12 -5.45 4.16 -4.22
N ARG A 13 -6.27 3.15 -4.54
CA ARG A 13 -7.59 2.99 -3.93
C ARG A 13 -7.48 2.65 -2.44
N GLY A 14 -6.50 1.81 -2.08
CA GLY A 14 -6.21 1.51 -0.68
C GLY A 14 -5.88 2.78 0.12
N LEU A 15 -5.09 3.69 -0.46
CA LEU A 15 -4.79 4.99 0.17
C LEU A 15 -6.04 5.86 0.28
N ARG A 16 -6.78 6.06 -0.81
CA ARG A 16 -7.90 7.00 -0.85
C ARG A 16 -9.11 6.55 -0.02
N ASP A 17 -9.45 5.27 -0.09
CA ASP A 17 -10.68 4.76 0.51
C ASP A 17 -10.39 3.89 1.74
N GLY A 18 -9.38 3.04 1.66
CA GLY A 18 -9.11 2.01 2.67
C GLY A 18 -8.56 2.60 3.96
N ILE A 19 -7.46 3.34 3.87
CA ILE A 19 -6.76 3.90 5.03
C ILE A 19 -7.66 4.83 5.86
N PRO A 20 -8.40 5.80 5.29
CA PRO A 20 -9.31 6.64 6.06
C PRO A 20 -10.39 5.84 6.80
N ARG A 21 -10.97 4.83 6.17
CA ARG A 21 -11.99 3.97 6.80
C ARG A 21 -11.40 3.12 7.91
N LEU A 22 -10.19 2.59 7.70
CA LEU A 22 -9.51 1.78 8.70
C LEU A 22 -9.09 2.61 9.92
N MET A 23 -8.60 3.83 9.73
CA MET A 23 -8.28 4.73 10.85
C MET A 23 -9.53 5.09 11.65
N ARG A 24 -10.68 5.32 10.99
CA ARG A 24 -11.96 5.52 11.70
C ARG A 24 -12.30 4.31 12.56
N LEU A 25 -12.24 3.11 11.97
CA LEU A 25 -12.48 1.87 12.71
C LEU A 25 -11.53 1.73 13.91
N PHE A 26 -10.24 1.99 13.72
CA PHE A 26 -9.27 1.93 14.81
C PHE A 26 -9.55 2.96 15.90
N SER A 27 -10.02 4.16 15.55
CA SER A 27 -10.51 5.14 16.52
C SER A 27 -11.70 4.61 17.31
N ASP A 28 -12.69 4.00 16.66
CA ASP A 28 -13.89 3.48 17.32
C ASP A 28 -13.55 2.37 18.34
N TYR A 29 -12.58 1.53 18.01
CA TYR A 29 -12.12 0.43 18.88
C TYR A 29 -10.92 0.81 19.77
N GLN A 30 -10.47 2.06 19.75
CA GLN A 30 -9.30 2.55 20.52
C GLN A 30 -8.02 1.74 20.26
N VAL A 31 -7.83 1.30 19.01
CA VAL A 31 -6.69 0.49 18.57
C VAL A 31 -5.60 1.39 17.99
N ARG A 32 -4.35 1.14 18.37
CA ARG A 32 -3.18 1.74 17.71
C ARG A 32 -2.52 0.73 16.78
N ALA A 33 -2.05 1.23 15.64
CA ALA A 33 -1.39 0.44 14.61
C ALA A 33 -0.21 1.22 14.03
N SER A 34 0.66 0.51 13.31
CA SER A 34 1.77 1.10 12.57
C SER A 34 1.46 1.03 11.08
N PHE A 35 1.35 2.18 10.43
CA PHE A 35 1.01 2.31 9.01
C PHE A 35 2.25 2.53 8.16
N PHE A 36 2.41 1.71 7.12
CA PHE A 36 3.53 1.79 6.19
C PHE A 36 3.05 2.25 4.82
N PHE A 37 3.57 3.39 4.36
CA PHE A 37 3.10 4.08 3.16
C PHE A 37 4.09 3.99 1.98
N PRO A 38 3.60 3.80 0.74
CA PRO A 38 4.44 3.69 -0.45
C PRO A 38 4.73 5.07 -1.07
N PHE A 39 5.93 5.25 -1.61
CA PHE A 39 6.39 6.52 -2.21
C PHE A 39 6.62 6.45 -3.73
N GLY A 40 6.30 5.33 -4.38
CA GLY A 40 6.39 5.19 -5.83
C GLY A 40 5.04 5.32 -6.54
N ARG A 41 4.85 4.47 -7.55
CA ARG A 41 3.67 4.44 -8.42
C ARG A 41 2.88 3.15 -8.19
N ASP A 42 1.57 3.21 -8.41
CA ASP A 42 0.74 2.02 -8.47
C ASP A 42 1.03 1.26 -9.76
N LEU A 43 1.80 0.18 -9.65
CA LEU A 43 2.23 -0.65 -10.78
C LEU A 43 1.51 -2.00 -10.78
N GLY A 44 0.23 -2.02 -10.37
CA GLY A 44 -0.57 -3.24 -10.34
C GLY A 44 -0.64 -3.98 -11.68
N GLY A 45 -0.43 -3.30 -12.81
CA GLY A 45 -0.39 -3.91 -14.14
C GLY A 45 0.83 -4.78 -14.41
N LEU A 46 1.89 -4.68 -13.61
CA LEU A 46 3.02 -5.62 -13.66
C LEU A 46 2.67 -6.99 -13.06
N MET A 47 1.58 -7.07 -12.29
CA MET A 47 1.06 -8.30 -11.70
C MET A 47 -0.44 -8.46 -12.02
N PRO A 48 -0.82 -8.54 -13.31
CA PRO A 48 -2.20 -8.33 -13.75
C PRO A 48 -3.16 -9.38 -13.17
N LEU A 49 -2.75 -10.65 -13.09
CA LEU A 49 -3.56 -11.72 -12.47
C LEU A 49 -3.84 -11.45 -10.98
N ARG A 50 -2.84 -10.97 -10.23
CA ARG A 50 -2.99 -10.64 -8.81
C ARG A 50 -3.92 -9.44 -8.63
N SER A 51 -3.68 -8.37 -9.38
CA SER A 51 -4.49 -7.15 -9.36
C SER A 51 -5.94 -7.43 -9.77
N TRP A 52 -6.14 -8.31 -10.75
CA TRP A 52 -7.48 -8.75 -11.17
C TRP A 52 -8.20 -9.57 -10.11
N ARG A 53 -7.51 -10.50 -9.43
CA ARG A 53 -8.08 -11.26 -8.30
C ARG A 53 -8.47 -10.31 -7.16
N ALA A 54 -7.65 -9.29 -6.89
CA ALA A 54 -7.92 -8.28 -5.87
C ALA A 54 -8.80 -7.10 -6.35
N ARG A 55 -9.35 -7.13 -7.57
CA ARG A 55 -10.01 -5.98 -8.23
C ARG A 55 -11.13 -5.33 -7.41
N ARG A 56 -11.81 -6.10 -6.55
CA ARG A 56 -12.84 -5.56 -5.65
C ARG A 56 -12.27 -4.58 -4.62
N HIS A 57 -11.03 -4.79 -4.19
CA HIS A 57 -10.34 -3.98 -3.18
C HIS A 57 -9.46 -2.90 -3.82
N VAL A 58 -8.67 -3.24 -4.84
CA VAL A 58 -7.73 -2.29 -5.48
C VAL A 58 -8.33 -1.53 -6.67
N GLY A 59 -9.48 -2.00 -7.19
CA GLY A 59 -10.11 -1.49 -8.40
C GLY A 59 -9.64 -2.23 -9.65
N ALA A 60 -10.55 -2.50 -10.60
CA ALA A 60 -10.22 -3.25 -11.82
C ALA A 60 -9.17 -2.54 -12.70
N ARG A 61 -9.16 -1.20 -12.69
CA ARG A 61 -8.16 -0.40 -13.42
C ARG A 61 -6.73 -0.61 -12.92
N ALA A 62 -6.54 -1.07 -11.67
CA ALA A 62 -5.22 -1.33 -11.12
C ALA A 62 -4.44 -2.40 -11.91
N ALA A 63 -5.14 -3.36 -12.53
CA ALA A 63 -4.51 -4.36 -13.39
C ALA A 63 -3.97 -3.79 -14.71
N LEU A 64 -4.25 -2.51 -15.02
CA LEU A 64 -3.79 -1.83 -16.23
C LEU A 64 -2.73 -0.76 -15.94
N TYR A 65 -2.52 -0.39 -14.67
CA TYR A 65 -1.59 0.68 -14.30
C TYR A 65 -0.13 0.27 -14.50
N GLY A 66 0.62 1.08 -15.25
CA GLY A 66 2.01 0.83 -15.59
C GLY A 66 2.21 -0.02 -16.84
N THR A 67 1.12 -0.46 -17.48
CA THR A 67 1.14 -1.19 -18.75
C THR A 67 0.30 -0.47 -19.80
N LEU A 68 -1.03 -0.56 -19.68
CA LEU A 68 -1.99 0.03 -20.61
C LEU A 68 -2.49 1.41 -20.17
N LEU A 69 -2.40 1.71 -18.88
CA LEU A 69 -2.74 3.00 -18.29
C LEU A 69 -1.52 3.60 -17.58
N PRO A 70 -1.39 4.94 -17.53
CA PRO A 70 -0.34 5.58 -16.76
C PRO A 70 -0.47 5.20 -15.28
N ALA A 71 0.65 4.79 -14.69
CA ALA A 71 0.70 4.41 -13.28
C ALA A 71 0.58 5.65 -12.38
N PRO A 72 -0.48 5.77 -11.55
CA PRO A 72 -0.68 6.93 -10.71
C PRO A 72 0.39 7.01 -9.61
N ALA A 73 0.83 8.23 -9.31
CA ALA A 73 1.77 8.48 -8.20
C ALA A 73 1.05 8.32 -6.86
N LEU A 74 1.65 7.57 -5.94
CA LEU A 74 1.09 7.32 -4.61
C LEU A 74 1.54 8.38 -3.60
N MET A 75 2.67 9.03 -3.85
CA MET A 75 3.38 9.90 -2.90
C MET A 75 2.50 11.01 -2.31
N HIS A 76 1.72 11.72 -3.13
CA HIS A 76 0.87 12.82 -2.65
C HIS A 76 -0.15 12.36 -1.60
N GLU A 77 -0.83 11.24 -1.88
CA GLU A 77 -1.80 10.63 -0.97
C GLU A 77 -1.11 10.07 0.28
N SER A 78 0.03 9.40 0.09
CA SER A 78 0.84 8.82 1.17
C SER A 78 1.29 9.89 2.17
N VAL A 79 1.88 11.01 1.72
CA VAL A 79 2.32 12.08 2.61
C VAL A 79 1.15 12.68 3.40
N ARG A 80 0.01 12.90 2.73
CA ARG A 80 -1.19 13.42 3.40
C ARG A 80 -1.67 12.46 4.49
N LEU A 81 -1.75 11.17 4.18
CA LEU A 81 -2.25 10.15 5.10
C LEU A 81 -1.26 9.82 6.21
N MET A 82 0.05 9.92 5.98
CA MET A 82 1.06 9.82 7.02
C MET A 82 0.86 10.89 8.10
N ARG A 83 0.67 12.15 7.69
CA ARG A 83 0.39 13.24 8.64
C ARG A 83 -0.88 12.95 9.44
N LEU A 84 -1.94 12.52 8.76
CA LEU A 84 -3.22 12.20 9.40
C LEU A 84 -3.10 11.01 10.37
N ALA A 85 -2.43 9.93 9.98
CA ALA A 85 -2.22 8.76 10.82
C ALA A 85 -1.43 9.12 12.07
N HIS A 86 -0.36 9.92 11.92
CA HIS A 86 0.43 10.40 13.04
C HIS A 86 -0.39 11.29 14.00
N GLN A 87 -1.20 12.20 13.46
CA GLN A 87 -2.12 13.04 14.25
C GLN A 87 -3.15 12.21 15.03
N ASN A 88 -3.56 11.06 14.50
CA ASN A 88 -4.45 10.10 15.18
C ASN A 88 -3.73 9.18 16.17
N GLY A 89 -2.44 9.43 16.47
CA GLY A 89 -1.67 8.66 17.45
C GLY A 89 -1.20 7.29 16.96
N HIS A 90 -1.14 7.09 15.64
CA HIS A 90 -0.56 5.90 15.03
C HIS A 90 0.93 6.10 14.69
N ASP A 91 1.67 4.99 14.63
CA ASP A 91 3.04 5.02 14.10
C ASP A 91 2.99 5.06 12.57
N VAL A 92 3.98 5.72 11.97
CA VAL A 92 4.09 5.85 10.52
C VAL A 92 5.46 5.42 10.03
N GLY A 93 5.48 4.67 8.94
CA GLY A 93 6.70 4.14 8.34
C GLY A 93 6.64 4.17 6.81
N LEU A 94 7.78 3.85 6.19
CA LEU A 94 7.91 3.74 4.76
C LEU A 94 7.75 2.28 4.33
N PHE A 95 6.86 2.03 3.37
CA PHE A 95 6.71 0.71 2.75
C PHE A 95 7.70 0.50 1.59
N GLY A 96 8.21 1.59 1.02
CA GLY A 96 9.12 1.58 -0.12
C GLY A 96 8.54 2.21 -1.39
N GLY A 97 9.30 2.17 -2.47
CA GLY A 97 8.93 2.81 -3.74
C GLY A 97 7.84 2.05 -4.50
N ALA A 98 8.21 0.94 -5.13
CA ALA A 98 7.33 0.15 -5.98
C ALA A 98 7.27 -1.31 -5.52
N PRO A 99 6.29 -1.70 -4.69
CA PRO A 99 6.20 -3.04 -4.12
C PRO A 99 6.16 -4.15 -5.17
N ALA A 100 5.47 -3.92 -6.30
CA ALA A 100 5.40 -4.87 -7.41
C ALA A 100 6.78 -5.10 -8.06
N VAL A 101 7.55 -4.03 -8.28
CA VAL A 101 8.91 -4.14 -8.85
C VAL A 101 9.84 -4.86 -7.89
N TRP A 102 9.75 -4.54 -6.60
CA TRP A 102 10.57 -5.20 -5.59
C TRP A 102 10.26 -6.70 -5.49
N GLN A 103 8.99 -7.08 -5.52
CA GLN A 103 8.58 -8.49 -5.54
C GLN A 103 9.04 -9.23 -6.80
N GLN A 104 8.95 -8.59 -7.97
CA GLN A 104 9.47 -9.17 -9.21
C GLN A 104 10.99 -9.37 -9.15
N ARG A 105 11.74 -8.42 -8.58
CA ARG A 105 13.19 -8.57 -8.39
C ARG A 105 13.51 -9.71 -7.43
N LEU A 106 12.82 -9.77 -6.28
CA LEU A 106 13.01 -10.82 -5.28
C LEU A 106 12.70 -12.22 -5.84
N ALA A 107 11.66 -12.36 -6.65
CA ALA A 107 11.29 -13.63 -7.27
C ALA A 107 12.30 -14.16 -8.30
N ASN A 108 13.14 -13.28 -8.85
CA ASN A 108 14.16 -13.61 -9.85
C ASN A 108 15.57 -13.37 -9.34
N ALA A 109 15.74 -13.16 -8.04
CA ALA A 109 17.05 -12.90 -7.47
C ALA A 109 17.88 -14.19 -7.46
N PRO A 110 19.20 -14.09 -7.70
CA PRO A 110 20.08 -15.24 -7.71
C PRO A 110 20.25 -15.81 -6.28
N ALA A 111 20.64 -17.08 -6.19
CA ALA A 111 20.68 -17.83 -4.94
C ALA A 111 21.75 -17.34 -3.95
N ASP A 112 22.73 -16.56 -4.42
CA ASP A 112 23.81 -15.95 -3.64
C ASP A 112 23.44 -14.61 -3.00
N TRP A 113 22.17 -14.20 -3.09
CA TRP A 113 21.70 -12.90 -2.58
C TRP A 113 21.45 -12.85 -1.05
N THR A 114 21.67 -13.95 -0.32
CA THR A 114 21.54 -14.04 1.15
C THR A 114 22.87 -14.31 1.81
#